data_AF-A0A1J4Z7J4-F1
#
_entry.id   AF-A0A1J4Z7J4-F1
#
_cell.length_a   1.000
_cell.length_b   1.000
_cell.length_c   1.000
_cell.angle_alpha   90.00
_cell.angle_beta   90.00
_cell.angle_gamma   90.00
#
_symmetry.space_group_name_H-M   'P 1'
#
loop_
_entity.id
_entity.type
_entity.pdbx_description
1 polymer ?
#
loop_
_entity_poly.entity_id
_entity_poly.type
_entity_poly.pdbx_seq_one_letter_code
_entity_poly.pdbx_strand_id
1 'polypeptide(L)'
;MSRIIFHNSKHLEMFFKDIKESSNLPWKEIADYISTNRSMLENYKRGKISLPEVKFNRLLNLINNLSKRKNYMNQILRKKENWGQVKGGLKAYTINKEYFDLGRNKANKNKGVKYEFDINMPLTESLCEFLGVIIGDGCTNKYRNLYQTQIAGDKFLDNEYYFNNLSGICMKLFNISPKITVRASGMYVNLYSKRVFELLTKRFNIPAGIKCYTVEIPKEILNSSQIMINYTLRGMFNADGGVGFDKRHSYKKPYVRINYTSTSHRLISQIHDILQKYKISHSIHGKKDCKAKQIQINGEKNVKLFIKKIGFSNPRQLKKLEYLR
;
A
#
# COMPACT_ATOMS: atom_id res chain seq x y z
N MET A 1 -9.80 21.27 18.42
CA MET A 1 -10.33 21.60 19.76
C MET A 1 -11.53 20.71 20.08
N SER A 2 -11.81 20.36 21.34
CA SER A 2 -12.94 19.46 21.64
C SER A 2 -14.27 20.22 21.86
N ARG A 3 -15.40 19.50 21.77
CA ARG A 3 -16.75 19.97 22.10
C ARG A 3 -17.20 19.33 23.40
N ILE A 4 -17.75 20.12 24.30
CA ILE A 4 -18.23 19.72 25.62
C ILE A 4 -19.73 19.46 25.57
N ILE A 5 -20.12 18.32 26.13
CA ILE A 5 -21.51 17.91 26.35
C ILE A 5 -21.62 17.44 27.79
N PHE A 6 -22.62 17.90 28.54
CA PHE A 6 -22.85 17.41 29.90
C PHE A 6 -23.53 16.03 29.86
N HIS A 7 -23.25 15.17 30.84
CA HIS A 7 -23.91 13.86 30.94
C HIS A 7 -25.44 13.96 31.09
N ASN A 8 -25.93 15.06 31.68
CA ASN A 8 -27.35 15.29 31.95
C ASN A 8 -27.68 16.79 31.77
N SER A 9 -28.89 17.11 31.30
CA SER A 9 -29.40 18.48 31.20
C SER A 9 -29.47 19.19 32.54
N LYS A 10 -29.78 18.49 33.64
CA LYS A 10 -29.79 19.07 35.00
C LYS A 10 -28.43 19.65 35.39
N HIS A 11 -27.35 18.96 35.03
CA HIS A 11 -25.98 19.43 35.31
C HIS A 11 -25.62 20.68 34.49
N LEU A 12 -26.09 20.75 33.24
CA LEU A 12 -25.93 21.92 32.38
C LEU A 12 -26.69 23.13 32.94
N GLU A 13 -27.93 22.93 33.40
CA GLU A 13 -28.75 23.97 34.04
C GLU A 13 -28.09 24.49 35.31
N MET A 14 -27.63 23.59 36.19
CA MET A 14 -26.89 23.96 37.40
C MET A 14 -25.60 24.71 37.08
N PHE A 15 -24.85 24.28 36.06
CA PHE A 15 -23.63 24.96 35.62
C PHE A 15 -23.88 26.42 35.26
N PHE A 16 -24.92 26.69 34.45
CA PHE A 16 -25.26 28.06 34.08
C PHE A 16 -25.86 28.86 35.23
N LYS A 17 -26.60 28.22 36.15
CA LYS A 17 -27.07 28.86 37.39
C LYS A 17 -25.89 29.33 38.25
N ASP A 18 -24.91 28.45 38.49
CA ASP A 18 -23.72 28.77 39.27
C ASP A 18 -22.86 29.87 38.63
N ILE A 19 -22.76 29.91 37.30
CA ILE A 19 -22.09 31.01 36.57
C ILE A 19 -22.81 32.33 36.83
N LYS A 20 -24.15 32.32 36.76
CA LYS A 20 -24.95 33.54 36.93
C LYS A 20 -24.84 34.07 38.35
N GLU A 21 -24.91 33.18 39.34
CA GLU A 21 -24.77 33.50 40.76
C GLU A 21 -23.35 33.99 41.10
N SER A 22 -22.31 33.34 40.56
CA SER A 22 -20.91 33.68 40.90
C SER A 22 -20.41 34.97 40.23
N SER A 23 -20.86 35.25 39.01
CA SER A 23 -20.37 36.41 38.24
C SER A 23 -21.15 37.69 38.51
N ASN A 24 -22.42 37.59 38.90
CA ASN A 24 -23.38 38.70 38.99
C ASN A 24 -23.52 39.53 37.67
N LEU A 25 -23.02 39.03 36.54
CA LEU A 25 -23.04 39.72 35.26
C LEU A 25 -24.35 39.47 34.51
N PRO A 26 -24.88 40.43 33.73
CA PRO A 26 -26.00 40.17 32.82
C PRO A 26 -25.60 39.16 31.73
N TRP A 27 -26.59 38.41 31.20
CA TRP A 27 -26.33 37.35 30.21
C TRP A 27 -25.67 37.85 28.92
N LYS A 28 -25.85 39.13 28.57
CA LYS A 28 -25.18 39.76 27.42
C LYS A 28 -23.67 39.82 27.65
N GLU A 29 -23.24 40.32 28.80
CA GLU A 29 -21.82 40.43 29.16
C GLU A 29 -21.14 39.05 29.30
N ILE A 30 -21.86 38.05 29.83
CA ILE A 30 -21.36 36.67 29.86
C ILE A 30 -21.14 36.13 28.43
N ALA A 31 -22.02 36.48 27.49
CA ALA A 31 -21.88 36.08 26.09
C ALA A 31 -20.66 36.75 25.46
N ASP A 32 -20.50 38.06 25.68
CA ASP A 32 -19.37 38.85 25.19
C ASP A 32 -18.04 38.34 25.74
N TYR A 33 -17.99 37.98 27.03
CA TYR A 33 -16.83 37.39 27.71
C TYR A 33 -16.32 36.10 27.04
N ILE A 34 -17.22 35.27 26.52
CA ILE A 34 -16.86 34.06 25.77
C ILE A 34 -16.83 34.25 24.25
N SER A 35 -16.81 35.51 23.80
CA SER A 35 -16.75 35.90 22.39
C SER A 35 -17.88 35.25 21.59
N THR A 36 -19.11 35.44 22.04
CA THR A 36 -20.31 34.86 21.42
C THR A 36 -21.51 35.80 21.55
N ASN A 37 -22.48 35.70 20.65
CA ASN A 37 -23.71 36.49 20.79
C ASN A 37 -24.69 35.85 21.81
N ARG A 38 -25.63 36.65 22.33
CA ARG A 38 -26.63 36.21 23.33
C ARG A 38 -27.45 35.00 22.87
N SER A 39 -27.87 34.95 21.60
CA SER A 39 -28.64 33.82 21.08
C SER A 39 -27.85 32.51 21.09
N MET A 40 -26.56 32.57 20.78
CA MET A 40 -25.64 31.44 20.81
C MET A 40 -25.47 30.92 22.25
N LEU A 41 -25.32 31.84 23.21
CA LEU A 41 -25.26 31.50 24.64
C LEU A 41 -26.54 30.82 25.13
N GLU A 42 -27.71 31.32 24.74
CA GLU A 42 -28.99 30.69 25.06
C GLU A 42 -29.11 29.28 24.47
N ASN A 43 -28.60 29.05 23.25
CA ASN A 43 -28.56 27.72 22.66
C ASN A 43 -27.62 26.77 23.44
N TYR A 44 -26.49 27.26 23.96
CA TYR A 44 -25.64 26.48 24.88
C TYR A 44 -26.36 26.16 26.19
N LYS A 45 -27.01 27.14 26.83
CA LYS A 45 -27.79 26.96 28.06
C LYS A 45 -28.85 25.88 27.94
N ARG A 46 -29.60 25.91 26.83
CA ARG A 46 -30.68 24.95 26.55
C ARG A 46 -30.19 23.59 26.08
N GLY A 47 -28.87 23.38 25.97
CA GLY A 47 -28.29 22.14 25.47
C GLY A 47 -28.60 21.83 24.00
N LYS A 48 -29.11 22.81 23.22
CA LYS A 48 -29.45 22.63 21.79
C LYS A 48 -28.21 22.34 20.94
N ILE A 49 -27.04 22.72 21.44
CA ILE A 49 -25.75 22.64 20.76
C ILE A 49 -24.64 22.40 21.78
N SER A 50 -23.59 21.71 21.36
CA SER A 50 -22.41 21.46 22.20
C SER A 50 -21.52 22.70 22.32
N LEU A 51 -20.95 22.91 23.51
CA LEU A 51 -20.11 24.06 23.84
C LEU A 51 -18.65 23.82 23.39
N PRO A 52 -17.97 24.74 22.68
CA PRO A 52 -16.53 24.61 22.45
C PRO A 52 -15.76 24.56 23.77
N GLU A 53 -14.75 23.70 23.88
CA GLU A 53 -13.96 23.55 25.12
C GLU A 53 -13.32 24.85 25.58
N VAL A 54 -12.83 25.68 24.66
CA VAL A 54 -12.28 27.01 24.99
C VAL A 54 -13.33 27.89 25.66
N LYS A 55 -14.57 27.89 25.15
CA LYS A 55 -15.68 28.67 25.73
C LYS A 55 -16.13 28.09 27.07
N PHE A 56 -16.13 26.75 27.20
CA PHE A 56 -16.41 26.07 28.46
C PHE A 56 -15.42 26.45 29.55
N ASN A 57 -14.11 26.43 29.27
CA ASN A 57 -13.09 26.80 30.24
C ASN A 57 -13.20 28.27 30.66
N ARG A 58 -13.53 29.17 29.73
CA ARG A 58 -13.83 30.58 30.06
C ARG A 58 -15.04 30.69 30.99
N LEU A 59 -16.15 30.03 30.67
CA LEU A 59 -17.34 30.01 31.54
C LEU A 59 -17.04 29.41 32.92
N LEU A 60 -16.23 28.34 32.98
CA LEU A 60 -15.85 27.70 34.23
C LEU A 60 -15.06 28.64 35.15
N ASN A 61 -14.26 29.55 34.59
CA ASN A 61 -13.50 30.54 35.35
C ASN A 61 -14.37 31.60 36.03
N LEU A 62 -15.63 31.76 35.62
CA LEU A 62 -16.58 32.67 36.26
C LEU A 62 -17.17 32.09 37.57
N ILE A 63 -16.99 30.79 37.85
CA ILE A 63 -17.47 30.16 39.08
C ILE A 63 -16.39 30.30 40.15
N ASN A 64 -16.60 31.03 41.25
CA ASN A 64 -15.53 31.26 42.24
C ASN A 64 -15.17 30.02 43.08
N ASN A 65 -16.09 29.06 43.24
CA ASN A 65 -15.89 27.87 44.05
C ASN A 65 -15.12 26.77 43.28
N LEU A 66 -13.89 26.47 43.72
CA LEU A 66 -13.01 25.48 43.10
C LEU A 66 -13.58 24.05 43.14
N SER A 67 -14.25 23.66 44.22
CA SER A 67 -14.87 22.34 44.35
C SER A 67 -15.99 22.15 43.33
N LYS A 68 -16.81 23.20 43.09
CA LYS A 68 -17.83 23.20 42.02
C LYS A 68 -17.19 23.08 40.64
N ARG A 69 -16.09 23.80 40.36
CA ARG A 69 -15.38 23.67 39.06
C ARG A 69 -14.94 22.24 38.79
N LYS A 70 -14.33 21.59 39.80
CA LYS A 70 -13.88 20.19 39.70
C LYS A 70 -15.05 19.23 39.47
N ASN A 71 -16.18 19.47 40.13
CA ASN A 71 -17.39 18.66 39.92
C ASN A 71 -17.88 18.73 38.47
N TYR A 72 -17.97 19.94 37.88
CA TYR A 72 -18.42 20.07 36.48
C TYR A 72 -17.46 19.44 35.47
N MET A 73 -16.15 19.44 35.73
CA MET A 73 -15.18 18.73 34.90
C MET A 73 -15.42 17.20 34.88
N ASN A 74 -15.94 16.63 35.96
CA ASN A 74 -16.32 15.22 36.03
C ASN A 74 -17.70 14.93 35.41
N GLN A 75 -18.47 15.97 35.09
CA GLN A 75 -19.84 15.85 34.57
C GLN A 75 -19.94 16.01 33.04
N ILE A 76 -18.79 16.09 32.36
CA ILE A 76 -18.71 16.38 30.93
C ILE A 76 -18.10 15.25 30.10
N LEU A 77 -18.58 15.15 28.87
CA LEU A 77 -18.03 14.36 27.79
C LEU A 77 -17.37 15.27 26.76
N ARG A 78 -16.14 14.94 26.38
CA ARG A 78 -15.42 15.58 25.27
C ARG A 78 -15.72 14.84 23.96
N LYS A 79 -16.11 15.58 22.93
CA LYS A 79 -16.27 15.10 21.54
C LYS A 79 -15.27 15.82 20.62
N LYS A 80 -14.93 15.21 19.49
CA LYS A 80 -14.09 15.87 18.46
C LYS A 80 -14.80 17.11 17.91
N GLU A 81 -14.03 18.11 17.46
CA GLU A 81 -14.54 19.42 17.02
C GLU A 81 -15.66 19.33 15.99
N ASN A 82 -15.46 18.44 15.02
CA ASN A 82 -16.30 18.21 13.87
C ASN A 82 -17.37 17.13 14.12
N TRP A 83 -17.57 16.68 15.36
CA TRP A 83 -18.51 15.59 15.67
C TRP A 83 -19.93 15.87 15.15
N GLY A 84 -20.43 17.09 15.35
CA GLY A 84 -21.75 17.50 14.86
C GLY A 84 -21.84 17.50 13.32
N GLN A 85 -20.80 18.00 12.64
CA GLN A 85 -20.71 17.98 11.18
C GLN A 85 -20.66 16.56 10.63
N VAL A 86 -19.87 15.67 11.24
CA VAL A 86 -19.79 14.26 10.85
C VAL A 86 -21.15 13.58 11.04
N LYS A 87 -21.80 13.74 12.20
CA LYS A 87 -23.10 13.13 12.48
C LYS A 87 -24.19 13.66 11.54
N GLY A 88 -24.21 14.98 11.31
CA GLY A 88 -25.14 15.63 10.37
C GLY A 88 -24.93 15.15 8.94
N GLY A 89 -23.67 15.11 8.47
CA GLY A 89 -23.31 14.62 7.14
C GLY A 89 -23.67 13.14 6.93
N LEU A 90 -23.44 12.28 7.93
CA LEU A 90 -23.86 10.89 7.89
C LEU A 90 -25.39 10.76 7.82
N LYS A 91 -26.14 11.50 8.65
CA LYS A 91 -27.60 11.49 8.60
C LYS A 91 -28.12 11.97 7.24
N ALA A 92 -27.56 13.06 6.70
CA ALA A 92 -27.92 13.59 5.40
C ALA A 92 -27.63 12.59 4.27
N TYR A 93 -26.47 11.90 4.33
CA TYR A 93 -26.14 10.84 3.39
C TYR A 93 -27.12 9.66 3.49
N THR A 94 -27.45 9.20 4.70
CA THR A 94 -28.38 8.08 4.88
C THR A 94 -29.77 8.40 4.32
N ILE A 95 -30.29 9.62 4.56
CA ILE A 95 -31.60 10.05 4.05
C ILE A 95 -31.60 10.15 2.51
N ASN A 96 -30.51 10.63 1.91
CA ASN A 96 -30.44 10.92 0.48
C ASN A 96 -29.45 10.01 -0.26
N LYS A 97 -29.34 8.76 0.18
CA LYS A 97 -28.25 7.85 -0.23
C LYS A 97 -28.17 7.70 -1.74
N GLU A 98 -29.31 7.47 -2.39
CA GLU A 98 -29.38 7.29 -3.85
C GLU A 98 -28.87 8.52 -4.60
N TYR A 99 -29.30 9.73 -4.20
CA TYR A 99 -28.86 10.98 -4.83
C TYR A 99 -27.34 11.19 -4.68
N PHE A 100 -26.80 10.96 -3.47
CA PHE A 100 -25.36 11.06 -3.24
C PHE A 100 -24.57 10.02 -4.03
N ASP A 101 -25.06 8.78 -4.11
CA ASP A 101 -24.40 7.72 -4.85
C ASP A 101 -24.45 7.97 -6.36
N LEU A 102 -25.58 8.47 -6.89
CA LEU A 102 -25.69 8.91 -8.28
C LEU A 102 -24.71 10.05 -8.60
N GLY A 103 -24.64 11.07 -7.75
CA GLY A 103 -23.69 12.17 -7.89
C GLY A 103 -22.23 11.71 -7.88
N ARG A 104 -21.88 10.80 -6.96
CA ARG A 104 -20.55 10.17 -6.91
C ARG A 104 -20.25 9.33 -8.15
N ASN A 105 -21.23 8.59 -8.66
CA ASN A 105 -21.08 7.79 -9.87
C ASN A 105 -20.86 8.68 -11.09
N LYS A 106 -21.59 9.80 -11.22
CA LYS A 106 -21.39 10.78 -12.29
C LYS A 106 -20.00 11.43 -12.20
N ALA A 107 -19.58 11.83 -11.00
CA ALA A 107 -18.24 12.38 -10.77
C ALA A 107 -17.13 11.35 -11.06
N ASN A 108 -17.32 10.08 -10.70
CA ASN A 108 -16.37 9.01 -10.97
C ASN A 108 -16.28 8.67 -12.46
N LYS A 109 -17.40 8.69 -13.21
CA LYS A 109 -17.40 8.50 -14.66
C LYS A 109 -16.59 9.59 -15.38
N ASN A 110 -16.64 10.82 -14.88
CA ASN A 110 -15.91 11.96 -15.45
C ASN A 110 -14.49 12.12 -14.88
N LYS A 111 -14.08 11.27 -13.93
CA LYS A 111 -12.75 11.35 -13.35
C LYS A 111 -11.76 10.71 -14.32
N GLY A 112 -10.91 11.54 -14.93
CA GLY A 112 -9.80 11.09 -15.77
C GLY A 112 -8.90 10.07 -15.06
N VAL A 113 -8.13 9.32 -15.84
CA VAL A 113 -7.18 8.36 -15.28
C VAL A 113 -6.08 9.13 -14.54
N LYS A 114 -5.83 8.77 -13.27
CA LYS A 114 -4.86 9.49 -12.43
C LYS A 114 -3.44 9.47 -13.00
N TYR A 115 -3.04 8.34 -13.59
CA TYR A 115 -1.73 8.12 -14.19
C TYR A 115 -1.95 7.68 -15.63
N GLU A 116 -1.71 8.59 -16.56
CA GLU A 116 -1.91 8.35 -17.98
C GLU A 116 -0.56 8.12 -18.65
N PHE A 117 -0.44 6.99 -19.35
CA PHE A 117 0.71 6.64 -20.18
C PHE A 117 0.27 5.66 -21.26
N ASP A 118 1.04 5.57 -22.34
CA ASP A 118 0.76 4.64 -23.43
C ASP A 118 1.04 3.19 -23.00
N ILE A 119 0.00 2.37 -22.96
CA ILE A 119 0.13 0.94 -22.66
C ILE A 119 0.86 0.17 -23.77
N ASN A 120 1.00 0.75 -24.95
CA ASN A 120 1.73 0.21 -26.10
C ASN A 120 3.17 0.74 -26.19
N MET A 121 3.69 1.37 -25.11
CA MET A 121 5.08 1.83 -25.07
C MET A 121 6.08 0.75 -25.54
N PRO A 122 7.16 1.10 -26.24
CA PRO A 122 8.13 0.12 -26.71
C PRO A 122 8.67 -0.77 -25.58
N LEU A 123 9.01 -2.02 -25.91
CA LEU A 123 9.76 -2.86 -24.97
C LEU A 123 11.09 -2.18 -24.63
N THR A 124 11.31 -2.01 -23.34
CA THR A 124 12.57 -1.52 -22.79
C THR A 124 13.10 -2.49 -21.76
N GLU A 125 14.39 -2.41 -21.50
CA GLU A 125 15.06 -3.12 -20.42
C GLU A 125 14.34 -2.99 -19.07
N SER A 126 13.95 -1.76 -18.70
CA SER A 126 13.24 -1.48 -17.46
C SER A 126 11.84 -2.10 -17.43
N LEU A 127 11.11 -2.06 -18.56
CA LEU A 127 9.79 -2.68 -18.67
C LEU A 127 9.88 -4.21 -18.56
N CYS A 128 10.86 -4.81 -19.23
CA CYS A 128 11.10 -6.26 -19.18
C CYS A 128 11.45 -6.72 -17.77
N GLU A 129 12.36 -6.03 -17.07
CA GLU A 129 12.66 -6.35 -15.67
C GLU A 129 11.43 -6.20 -14.77
N PHE A 130 10.66 -5.12 -14.94
CA PHE A 130 9.40 -4.93 -14.20
C PHE A 130 8.43 -6.09 -14.43
N LEU A 131 8.22 -6.52 -15.68
CA LEU A 131 7.35 -7.65 -16.01
C LEU A 131 7.88 -8.95 -15.41
N GLY A 132 9.20 -9.15 -15.38
CA GLY A 132 9.81 -10.29 -14.72
C GLY A 132 9.52 -10.34 -13.22
N VAL A 133 9.67 -9.20 -12.53
CA VAL A 133 9.31 -9.08 -11.10
C VAL A 133 7.82 -9.31 -10.90
N ILE A 134 6.98 -8.76 -11.79
CA ILE A 134 5.54 -9.02 -11.74
C ILE A 134 5.28 -10.51 -11.87
N ILE A 135 5.86 -11.21 -12.85
CA ILE A 135 5.64 -12.65 -13.07
C ILE A 135 5.88 -13.45 -11.79
N GLY A 136 6.95 -13.17 -11.06
CA GLY A 136 7.25 -13.85 -9.79
C GLY A 136 6.38 -13.39 -8.63
N ASP A 137 6.69 -12.23 -8.06
CA ASP A 137 6.09 -11.76 -6.79
C ASP A 137 4.85 -10.85 -6.96
N GLY A 138 4.49 -10.52 -8.21
CA GLY A 138 3.42 -9.59 -8.51
C GLY A 138 2.02 -10.21 -8.57
N CYS A 139 1.02 -9.52 -8.05
CA CYS A 139 -0.39 -9.79 -8.26
C CYS A 139 -1.07 -8.52 -8.79
N THR A 140 -1.98 -8.66 -9.75
CA THR A 140 -2.79 -7.53 -10.24
C THR A 140 -4.27 -7.88 -10.16
N ASN A 141 -5.08 -6.93 -9.72
CA ASN A 141 -6.51 -7.12 -9.50
C ASN A 141 -7.29 -5.81 -9.67
N LYS A 142 -8.58 -5.98 -10.00
CA LYS A 142 -9.56 -4.89 -10.03
C LYS A 142 -10.59 -5.13 -8.91
N TYR A 143 -10.64 -4.22 -7.94
CA TYR A 143 -11.58 -4.22 -6.82
C TYR A 143 -12.57 -3.06 -6.95
N ARG A 144 -13.80 -3.31 -7.41
CA ARG A 144 -14.82 -2.27 -7.66
C ARG A 144 -14.26 -1.09 -8.47
N ASN A 145 -13.85 -0.01 -7.80
CA ASN A 145 -13.33 1.23 -8.38
C ASN A 145 -11.79 1.38 -8.24
N LEU A 146 -11.09 0.34 -7.81
CA LEU A 146 -9.65 0.35 -7.55
C LEU A 146 -8.95 -0.67 -8.45
N TYR A 147 -7.94 -0.22 -9.18
CA TYR A 147 -7.01 -1.08 -9.91
C TYR A 147 -5.73 -1.15 -9.11
N GLN A 148 -5.37 -2.33 -8.62
CA GLN A 148 -4.21 -2.52 -7.76
C GLN A 148 -3.29 -3.56 -8.36
N THR A 149 -2.04 -3.17 -8.54
CA THR A 149 -0.92 -4.10 -8.75
C THR A 149 -0.06 -4.07 -7.50
N GLN A 150 0.20 -5.23 -6.91
CA GLN A 150 0.95 -5.39 -5.68
C GLN A 150 2.10 -6.34 -5.92
N ILE A 151 3.28 -6.05 -5.37
CA ILE A 151 4.43 -6.93 -5.38
C ILE A 151 4.80 -7.21 -3.93
N ALA A 152 4.86 -8.48 -3.56
CA ALA A 152 5.22 -8.92 -2.22
C ALA A 152 6.73 -9.12 -2.09
N GLY A 153 7.26 -9.01 -0.88
CA GLY A 153 8.68 -9.20 -0.62
C GLY A 153 9.00 -9.40 0.85
N ASP A 154 10.22 -9.86 1.14
CA ASP A 154 10.73 -9.88 2.50
C ASP A 154 11.09 -8.47 2.98
N LYS A 155 10.57 -8.09 4.14
CA LYS A 155 10.72 -6.73 4.68
C LYS A 155 12.15 -6.33 5.06
N PHE A 156 13.05 -7.29 5.24
CA PHE A 156 14.45 -7.03 5.58
C PHE A 156 15.37 -7.30 4.40
N LEU A 157 15.19 -8.44 3.74
CA LEU A 157 16.10 -8.93 2.71
C LEU A 157 15.90 -8.26 1.36
N ASP A 158 14.68 -7.84 1.02
CA ASP A 158 14.34 -7.27 -0.29
C ASP A 158 14.07 -5.76 -0.23
N ASN A 159 14.17 -5.17 0.96
CA ASN A 159 13.89 -3.75 1.21
C ASN A 159 14.70 -2.84 0.27
N GLU A 160 16.01 -3.05 0.18
CA GLU A 160 16.90 -2.24 -0.65
C GLU A 160 16.53 -2.30 -2.14
N TYR A 161 16.28 -3.51 -2.67
CA TYR A 161 15.88 -3.70 -4.06
C TYR A 161 14.54 -3.04 -4.38
N TYR A 162 13.54 -3.22 -3.51
CA TYR A 162 12.19 -2.71 -3.76
C TYR A 162 12.10 -1.19 -3.58
N PHE A 163 12.77 -0.63 -2.58
CA PHE A 163 12.78 0.83 -2.38
C PHE A 163 13.62 1.54 -3.42
N ASN A 164 14.83 1.09 -3.71
CA ASN A 164 15.76 1.88 -4.54
C ASN A 164 15.64 1.54 -6.03
N ASN A 165 15.61 0.26 -6.38
CA ASN A 165 15.61 -0.16 -7.78
C ASN A 165 14.20 -0.16 -8.37
N LEU A 166 13.28 -0.92 -7.76
CA LEU A 166 11.94 -1.10 -8.35
C LEU A 166 11.12 0.19 -8.35
N SER A 167 11.23 1.01 -7.29
CA SER A 167 10.52 2.29 -7.25
C SER A 167 11.04 3.26 -8.31
N GLY A 168 12.36 3.26 -8.58
CA GLY A 168 12.95 4.02 -9.68
C GLY A 168 12.44 3.56 -11.05
N ILE A 169 12.32 2.24 -11.26
CA ILE A 169 11.71 1.67 -12.48
C ILE A 169 10.25 2.12 -12.63
N CYS A 170 9.45 2.04 -11.58
CA CYS A 170 8.04 2.46 -11.60
C CYS A 170 7.88 3.96 -11.90
N MET A 171 8.74 4.80 -11.31
CA MET A 171 8.76 6.23 -11.59
C MET A 171 9.12 6.50 -13.05
N LYS A 172 10.17 5.87 -13.56
CA LYS A 172 10.63 6.04 -14.95
C LYS A 172 9.59 5.58 -15.98
N LEU A 173 8.96 4.42 -15.75
CA LEU A 173 8.03 3.84 -16.73
C LEU A 173 6.64 4.48 -16.69
N PHE A 174 6.15 4.82 -15.50
CA PHE A 174 4.73 5.13 -15.29
C PHE A 174 4.50 6.51 -14.67
N ASN A 175 5.56 7.21 -14.26
CA ASN A 175 5.48 8.41 -13.43
C ASN A 175 4.68 8.16 -12.13
N ILE A 176 4.89 6.96 -11.53
CA ILE A 176 4.21 6.54 -10.30
C ILE A 176 5.26 6.29 -9.22
N SER A 177 5.15 7.02 -8.10
CA SER A 177 5.80 6.63 -6.84
C SER A 177 4.97 5.53 -6.16
N PRO A 178 5.46 4.28 -6.04
CA PRO A 178 4.71 3.20 -5.45
C PRO A 178 4.44 3.42 -3.96
N LYS A 179 3.28 2.99 -3.47
CA LYS A 179 2.99 2.98 -2.02
C LYS A 179 3.55 1.70 -1.39
N ILE A 180 4.63 1.85 -0.63
CA ILE A 180 5.23 0.74 0.11
C ILE A 180 4.55 0.61 1.47
N THR A 181 4.13 -0.60 1.83
CA THR A 181 3.50 -0.92 3.11
C THR A 181 4.23 -2.10 3.74
N VAL A 182 4.77 -1.89 4.95
CA VAL A 182 5.41 -2.95 5.73
C VAL A 182 4.41 -3.51 6.72
N ARG A 183 4.32 -4.84 6.80
CA ARG A 183 3.48 -5.59 7.76
C ARG A 183 4.36 -6.60 8.51
N ALA A 184 3.77 -7.24 9.52
CA ALA A 184 4.47 -8.31 10.25
C ALA A 184 4.98 -9.41 9.31
N SER A 185 4.16 -9.81 8.34
CA SER A 185 4.39 -10.90 7.38
C SER A 185 5.33 -10.57 6.21
N GLY A 186 5.69 -9.30 5.99
CA GLY A 186 6.49 -8.90 4.84
C GLY A 186 6.24 -7.46 4.40
N MET A 187 6.76 -7.10 3.23
CA MET A 187 6.53 -5.80 2.61
C MET A 187 5.73 -5.92 1.32
N TYR A 188 5.00 -4.86 0.98
CA TYR A 188 4.15 -4.80 -0.19
C TYR A 188 4.36 -3.48 -0.93
N VAL A 189 4.81 -3.56 -2.18
CA VAL A 189 4.90 -2.42 -3.10
C VAL A 189 3.58 -2.33 -3.86
N ASN A 190 2.82 -1.24 -3.69
CA ASN A 190 1.49 -1.09 -4.29
C ASN A 190 1.45 0.01 -5.34
N LEU A 191 0.99 -0.34 -6.54
CA LEU A 191 0.69 0.54 -7.65
C LEU A 191 -0.82 0.62 -7.85
N TYR A 192 -1.40 1.80 -7.67
CA TYR A 192 -2.83 2.05 -7.88
C TYR A 192 -3.05 2.76 -9.21
N SER A 193 -3.07 2.00 -10.30
CA SER A 193 -3.22 2.55 -11.65
C SER A 193 -4.01 1.62 -12.58
N LYS A 194 -5.01 2.20 -13.25
CA LYS A 194 -5.76 1.51 -14.31
C LYS A 194 -4.85 1.18 -15.49
N ARG A 195 -3.97 2.09 -15.91
CA ARG A 195 -3.05 1.87 -17.03
C ARG A 195 -2.04 0.76 -16.76
N VAL A 196 -1.51 0.66 -15.54
CA VAL A 196 -0.65 -0.49 -15.16
C VAL A 196 -1.43 -1.80 -15.22
N PHE A 197 -2.66 -1.83 -14.68
CA PHE A 197 -3.51 -3.02 -14.78
C PHE A 197 -3.79 -3.41 -16.24
N GLU A 198 -4.13 -2.44 -17.10
CA GLU A 198 -4.39 -2.68 -18.52
C GLU A 198 -3.14 -3.12 -19.28
N LEU A 199 -1.97 -2.54 -19.00
CA LEU A 199 -0.69 -2.98 -19.54
C LEU A 199 -0.45 -4.46 -19.25
N LEU A 200 -0.61 -4.87 -18.00
CA LEU A 200 -0.36 -6.26 -17.60
C LEU A 200 -1.39 -7.22 -18.19
N THR A 201 -2.68 -6.89 -18.09
CA THR A 201 -3.78 -7.81 -18.44
C THR A 201 -4.14 -7.80 -19.91
N LYS A 202 -4.15 -6.64 -20.58
CA LYS A 202 -4.60 -6.50 -21.98
C LYS A 202 -3.46 -6.69 -22.98
N ARG A 203 -2.28 -6.13 -22.72
CA ARG A 203 -1.14 -6.25 -23.63
C ARG A 203 -0.36 -7.54 -23.37
N PHE A 204 0.09 -7.73 -22.13
CA PHE A 204 0.94 -8.86 -21.79
C PHE A 204 0.18 -10.13 -21.39
N ASN A 205 -1.15 -10.10 -21.36
CA ASN A 205 -2.01 -11.23 -21.00
C ASN A 205 -1.66 -11.88 -19.65
N ILE A 206 -1.11 -11.11 -18.70
CA ILE A 206 -0.86 -11.58 -17.35
C ILE A 206 -2.21 -11.67 -16.61
N PRO A 207 -2.62 -12.85 -16.12
CA PRO A 207 -3.92 -13.00 -15.48
C PRO A 207 -4.10 -12.11 -14.25
N ALA A 208 -5.28 -11.52 -14.11
CA ALA A 208 -5.69 -10.91 -12.85
C ALA A 208 -6.06 -11.99 -11.83
N GLY A 209 -5.69 -11.80 -10.57
CA GLY A 209 -5.99 -12.74 -9.48
C GLY A 209 -4.99 -13.89 -9.39
N ILE A 210 -5.51 -15.12 -9.29
CA ILE A 210 -4.69 -16.34 -9.15
C ILE A 210 -4.01 -16.61 -10.49
N LYS A 211 -2.67 -16.55 -10.50
CA LYS A 211 -1.86 -16.77 -11.71
C LYS A 211 -0.73 -17.78 -11.53
N CYS A 212 -0.48 -18.26 -10.31
CA CYS A 212 0.70 -19.06 -9.99
C CYS A 212 0.87 -20.30 -10.88
N TYR A 213 -0.24 -20.93 -11.30
CA TYR A 213 -0.24 -22.13 -12.15
C TYR A 213 -0.18 -21.84 -13.66
N THR A 214 -0.54 -20.63 -14.09
CA THR A 214 -0.79 -20.32 -15.52
C THR A 214 0.07 -19.19 -16.06
N VAL A 215 0.74 -18.43 -15.19
CA VAL A 215 1.62 -17.34 -15.61
C VAL A 215 2.74 -17.87 -16.50
N GLU A 216 3.04 -17.14 -17.56
CA GLU A 216 4.06 -17.45 -18.55
C GLU A 216 4.78 -16.16 -18.96
N ILE A 217 5.96 -16.29 -19.57
CA ILE A 217 6.62 -15.15 -20.21
C ILE A 217 5.77 -14.74 -21.43
N PRO A 218 5.37 -13.46 -21.55
CA PRO A 218 4.56 -13.01 -22.68
C PRO A 218 5.22 -13.30 -24.03
N LYS A 219 4.42 -13.73 -25.01
CA LYS A 219 4.89 -14.03 -26.37
C LYS A 219 5.61 -12.84 -27.02
N GLU A 220 5.13 -11.62 -26.76
CA GLU A 220 5.77 -10.38 -27.24
C GLU A 220 7.24 -10.31 -26.81
N ILE A 221 7.56 -10.72 -25.57
CA ILE A 221 8.94 -10.75 -25.06
C ILE A 221 9.71 -11.92 -25.65
N LEU A 222 9.10 -13.12 -25.74
CA LEU A 222 9.78 -14.30 -26.30
C LEU A 222 10.17 -14.13 -27.77
N ASN A 223 9.40 -13.35 -28.52
CA ASN A 223 9.66 -13.03 -29.92
C ASN A 223 10.53 -11.77 -30.11
N SER A 224 10.93 -11.12 -29.02
CA SER A 224 11.75 -9.90 -29.06
C SER A 224 13.25 -10.22 -29.02
N SER A 225 14.07 -9.18 -28.85
CA SER A 225 15.52 -9.35 -28.80
C SER A 225 15.96 -10.15 -27.57
N GLN A 226 17.11 -10.80 -27.68
CA GLN A 226 17.69 -11.58 -26.58
C GLN A 226 17.92 -10.74 -25.32
N ILE A 227 18.20 -9.45 -25.48
CA ILE A 227 18.39 -8.50 -24.39
C ILE A 227 17.09 -8.37 -23.59
N MET A 228 15.93 -8.20 -24.25
CA MET A 228 14.64 -8.09 -23.54
C MET A 228 14.30 -9.36 -22.75
N ILE A 229 14.58 -10.52 -23.32
CA ILE A 229 14.43 -11.81 -22.62
C ILE A 229 15.33 -11.87 -21.38
N ASN A 230 16.60 -11.43 -21.49
CA ASN A 230 17.53 -11.40 -20.35
C ASN A 230 17.03 -10.54 -19.21
N TYR A 231 16.52 -9.34 -19.50
CA TYR A 231 16.01 -8.44 -18.46
C TYR A 231 14.74 -8.99 -17.82
N THR A 232 13.89 -9.67 -18.59
CA THR A 232 12.71 -10.37 -18.05
C THR A 232 13.12 -11.49 -17.10
N LEU A 233 14.06 -12.35 -17.51
CA LEU A 233 14.58 -13.40 -16.63
C LEU A 233 15.26 -12.80 -15.39
N ARG A 234 16.01 -11.71 -15.53
CA ARG A 234 16.63 -11.03 -14.39
C ARG A 234 15.58 -10.62 -13.35
N GLY A 235 14.49 -9.98 -13.78
CA GLY A 235 13.37 -9.63 -12.90
C GLY A 235 12.75 -10.84 -12.21
N MET A 236 12.51 -11.93 -12.94
CA MET A 236 11.97 -13.17 -12.39
C MET A 236 12.89 -13.79 -11.33
N PHE A 237 14.19 -13.87 -11.62
CA PHE A 237 15.18 -14.44 -10.70
C PHE A 237 15.50 -13.52 -9.51
N ASN A 238 15.26 -12.22 -9.59
CA ASN A 238 15.34 -11.34 -8.43
C ASN A 238 14.19 -11.57 -7.43
N ALA A 239 13.02 -11.98 -7.93
CA ALA A 239 11.82 -12.27 -7.15
C ALA A 239 11.85 -13.71 -6.61
N ASP A 240 11.51 -14.70 -7.44
CA ASP A 240 11.41 -16.12 -7.06
C ASP A 240 12.75 -16.88 -7.10
N GLY A 241 13.80 -16.24 -7.63
CA GLY A 241 15.11 -16.84 -7.74
C GLY A 241 15.99 -16.63 -6.51
N GLY A 242 17.00 -17.51 -6.37
CA GLY A 242 17.91 -17.44 -5.24
C GLY A 242 19.29 -17.99 -5.54
N VAL A 243 20.31 -17.32 -4.99
CA VAL A 243 21.67 -17.85 -4.89
C VAL A 243 21.80 -18.60 -3.57
N GLY A 244 22.24 -19.84 -3.65
CA GLY A 244 22.50 -20.72 -2.51
C GLY A 244 23.86 -21.41 -2.63
N PHE A 245 24.30 -21.98 -1.51
CA PHE A 245 25.55 -22.72 -1.41
C PHE A 245 25.28 -24.07 -0.78
N ASP A 246 25.70 -25.14 -1.44
CA ASP A 246 25.71 -26.47 -0.85
C ASP A 246 27.02 -26.67 -0.08
N LYS A 247 26.89 -26.93 1.22
CA LYS A 247 27.99 -27.02 2.17
C LYS A 247 28.32 -28.46 2.55
N ARG A 248 27.88 -29.46 1.78
CA ARG A 248 28.25 -30.86 2.01
C ARG A 248 29.77 -31.02 2.11
N HIS A 249 30.23 -31.80 3.09
CA HIS A 249 31.66 -32.03 3.37
C HIS A 249 32.44 -32.62 2.19
N SER A 250 31.76 -33.28 1.24
CA SER A 250 32.37 -33.79 0.01
C SER A 250 32.93 -32.69 -0.90
N TYR A 251 32.52 -31.44 -0.72
CA TYR A 251 33.01 -30.32 -1.51
C TYR A 251 34.16 -29.60 -0.79
N LYS A 252 35.27 -29.37 -1.51
CA LYS A 252 36.43 -28.61 -1.00
C LYS A 252 36.06 -27.16 -0.61
N LYS A 253 35.05 -26.59 -1.28
CA LYS A 253 34.50 -25.25 -1.02
C LYS A 253 32.98 -25.30 -1.21
N PRO A 254 32.20 -24.43 -0.55
CA PRO A 254 30.74 -24.40 -0.74
C PRO A 254 30.35 -24.32 -2.22
N TYR A 255 29.51 -25.25 -2.68
CA TYR A 255 29.16 -25.38 -4.09
C TYR A 255 27.99 -24.45 -4.45
N VAL A 256 28.26 -23.45 -5.29
CA VAL A 256 27.29 -22.41 -5.65
C VAL A 256 26.20 -22.91 -6.59
N ARG A 257 24.99 -22.40 -6.35
CA ARG A 257 23.78 -22.76 -7.08
C ARG A 257 22.89 -21.54 -7.26
N ILE A 258 22.29 -21.42 -8.43
CA ILE A 258 21.14 -20.55 -8.64
C ILE A 258 19.91 -21.46 -8.74
N ASN A 259 18.85 -21.12 -8.02
CA ASN A 259 17.58 -21.82 -8.09
C ASN A 259 16.45 -20.87 -8.48
N TYR A 260 15.45 -21.40 -9.16
CA TYR A 260 14.19 -20.72 -9.47
C TYR A 260 13.07 -21.74 -9.33
N THR A 261 12.02 -21.41 -8.59
CA THR A 261 10.91 -22.33 -8.33
C THR A 261 9.60 -21.73 -8.82
N SER A 262 8.79 -22.51 -9.53
CA SER A 262 7.44 -22.09 -9.91
C SER A 262 6.47 -23.26 -9.94
N THR A 263 5.19 -22.96 -9.70
CA THR A 263 4.07 -23.89 -9.89
C THR A 263 3.56 -23.89 -11.34
N SER A 264 3.92 -22.88 -12.14
CA SER A 264 3.63 -22.87 -13.58
C SER A 264 4.63 -23.74 -14.32
N HIS A 265 4.16 -24.90 -14.79
CA HIS A 265 4.98 -25.80 -15.62
C HIS A 265 5.34 -25.18 -16.98
N ARG A 266 4.46 -24.35 -17.54
CA ARG A 266 4.74 -23.62 -18.78
C ARG A 266 5.89 -22.64 -18.60
N LEU A 267 5.90 -21.89 -17.51
CA LEU A 267 6.99 -20.97 -17.19
C LEU A 267 8.32 -21.70 -17.03
N ILE A 268 8.31 -22.84 -16.32
CA ILE A 268 9.51 -23.68 -16.17
C ILE A 268 10.02 -24.19 -17.51
N SER A 269 9.13 -24.60 -18.43
CA SER A 269 9.52 -25.00 -19.79
C SER A 269 10.13 -23.84 -20.57
N GLN A 270 9.54 -22.65 -20.51
CA GLN A 270 10.08 -21.47 -21.19
C GLN A 270 11.47 -21.10 -20.68
N ILE A 271 11.69 -21.12 -19.36
CA ILE A 271 13.01 -20.84 -18.79
C ILE A 271 14.01 -21.93 -19.20
N HIS A 272 13.60 -23.22 -19.21
CA HIS A 272 14.43 -24.33 -19.68
C HIS A 272 14.92 -24.09 -21.11
N ASP A 273 14.02 -23.78 -22.03
CA ASP A 273 14.34 -23.56 -23.45
C ASP A 273 15.30 -22.39 -23.63
N ILE A 274 15.11 -21.30 -22.87
CA ILE A 274 16.02 -20.14 -22.92
C ILE A 274 17.41 -20.51 -22.37
N LEU A 275 17.49 -21.23 -21.25
CA LEU A 275 18.77 -21.66 -20.67
C LEU A 275 19.52 -22.65 -21.57
N GLN A 276 18.80 -23.54 -22.27
CA GLN A 276 19.37 -24.43 -23.29
C GLN A 276 20.00 -23.64 -24.43
N LYS A 277 19.28 -22.63 -24.96
CA LYS A 277 19.81 -21.72 -26.01
C LYS A 277 21.09 -20.99 -25.55
N TYR A 278 21.19 -20.68 -24.26
CA TYR A 278 22.40 -20.06 -23.68
C TYR A 278 23.52 -21.04 -23.36
N LYS A 279 23.32 -22.34 -23.60
CA LYS A 279 24.25 -23.40 -23.23
C LYS A 279 24.60 -23.36 -21.74
N ILE A 280 23.62 -23.01 -20.91
CA ILE A 280 23.74 -23.01 -19.44
C ILE A 280 23.19 -24.35 -18.95
N SER A 281 24.10 -25.24 -18.52
CA SER A 281 23.69 -26.53 -17.96
C SER A 281 22.90 -26.33 -16.67
N HIS A 282 21.75 -26.98 -16.59
CA HIS A 282 20.83 -26.88 -15.46
C HIS A 282 20.03 -28.18 -15.31
N SER A 283 19.47 -28.39 -14.12
CA SER A 283 18.59 -29.50 -13.82
C SER A 283 17.19 -29.01 -13.45
N ILE A 284 16.19 -29.86 -13.65
CA ILE A 284 14.80 -29.61 -13.25
C ILE A 284 14.40 -30.68 -12.23
N HIS A 285 13.94 -30.24 -11.06
CA HIS A 285 13.52 -31.12 -9.98
C HIS A 285 12.06 -30.85 -9.60
N GLY A 286 11.32 -31.90 -9.26
CA GLY A 286 10.02 -31.74 -8.60
C GLY A 286 10.20 -31.49 -7.10
N LYS A 287 9.38 -30.61 -6.51
CA LYS A 287 9.26 -30.54 -5.03
C LYS A 287 8.39 -31.69 -4.50
N LYS A 288 8.43 -31.92 -3.18
CA LYS A 288 7.89 -33.08 -2.45
C LYS A 288 6.43 -33.48 -2.77
N ASP A 289 5.64 -32.58 -3.37
CA ASP A 289 4.25 -32.83 -3.78
C ASP A 289 4.01 -32.72 -5.31
N CYS A 290 5.07 -32.64 -6.13
CA CYS A 290 5.06 -32.41 -7.59
C CYS A 290 4.33 -31.15 -8.09
N LYS A 291 3.67 -30.38 -7.22
CA LYS A 291 2.93 -29.14 -7.52
C LYS A 291 3.82 -28.00 -8.02
N ALA A 292 5.11 -28.03 -7.68
CA ALA A 292 6.10 -27.04 -8.11
C ALA A 292 7.32 -27.75 -8.69
N LYS A 293 7.89 -27.14 -9.73
CA LYS A 293 9.18 -27.52 -10.28
C LYS A 293 10.22 -26.46 -9.95
N GLN A 294 11.45 -26.90 -9.77
CA GLN A 294 12.60 -26.06 -9.51
C GLN A 294 13.63 -26.25 -10.61
N ILE A 295 14.07 -25.14 -11.21
CA ILE A 295 15.26 -25.09 -12.06
C ILE A 295 16.46 -24.82 -11.15
N GLN A 296 17.54 -25.56 -11.38
CA GLN A 296 18.78 -25.42 -10.62
C GLN A 296 19.98 -25.35 -11.56
N ILE A 297 20.69 -24.23 -11.52
CA ILE A 297 21.93 -23.98 -12.24
C ILE A 297 23.08 -24.23 -11.27
N ASN A 298 23.93 -25.19 -11.60
CA ASN A 298 24.92 -25.75 -10.69
C ASN A 298 26.35 -25.42 -11.11
N GLY A 299 27.16 -25.02 -10.13
CA GLY A 299 28.60 -24.86 -10.29
C GLY A 299 29.03 -23.54 -10.89
N GLU A 300 30.26 -23.13 -10.56
CA GLU A 300 30.78 -21.79 -10.88
C GLU A 300 30.75 -21.46 -12.36
N LYS A 301 31.08 -22.43 -13.24
CA LYS A 301 31.08 -22.24 -14.70
C LYS A 301 29.71 -21.77 -15.21
N ASN A 302 28.64 -22.48 -14.84
CA ASN A 302 27.29 -22.17 -15.30
C ASN A 302 26.73 -20.92 -14.61
N VAL A 303 27.06 -20.72 -13.33
CA VAL A 303 26.69 -19.50 -12.60
C VAL A 303 27.35 -18.26 -13.24
N LYS A 304 28.63 -18.33 -13.63
CA LYS A 304 29.31 -17.24 -14.35
C LYS A 304 28.66 -16.96 -15.72
N LEU A 305 28.29 -18.00 -16.46
CA LEU A 305 27.55 -17.83 -17.73
C LEU A 305 26.19 -17.16 -17.51
N PHE A 306 25.46 -17.56 -16.47
CA PHE A 306 24.19 -16.93 -16.08
C PHE A 306 24.40 -15.46 -15.73
N ILE A 307 25.40 -15.13 -14.91
CA ILE A 307 25.69 -13.74 -14.52
C ILE A 307 26.00 -12.89 -15.75
N LYS A 308 26.81 -13.42 -16.68
CA LYS A 308 27.20 -12.72 -17.90
C LYS A 308 26.02 -12.43 -18.84
N LYS A 309 25.03 -13.33 -18.90
CA LYS A 309 23.89 -13.23 -19.84
C LYS A 309 22.68 -12.54 -19.23
N ILE A 310 22.30 -12.95 -18.02
CA ILE A 310 21.06 -12.54 -17.34
C ILE A 310 21.39 -11.63 -16.16
N GLY A 311 22.28 -12.09 -15.27
CA GLY A 311 22.68 -11.34 -14.09
C GLY A 311 21.58 -11.22 -13.03
N PHE A 312 21.86 -10.39 -12.02
CA PHE A 312 20.92 -9.97 -10.99
C PHE A 312 20.98 -8.45 -10.85
N SER A 313 19.92 -7.86 -10.33
CA SER A 313 19.93 -6.46 -9.88
C SER A 313 19.54 -6.33 -8.40
N ASN A 314 19.08 -7.41 -7.75
CA ASN A 314 18.85 -7.45 -6.32
C ASN A 314 20.20 -7.51 -5.56
N PRO A 315 20.53 -6.50 -4.72
CA PRO A 315 21.79 -6.44 -3.97
C PRO A 315 22.07 -7.68 -3.12
N ARG A 316 21.01 -8.33 -2.59
CA ARG A 316 21.12 -9.56 -1.81
C ARG A 316 21.82 -10.68 -2.59
N GLN A 317 21.43 -10.87 -3.85
CA GLN A 317 22.00 -11.92 -4.69
C GLN A 317 23.39 -11.52 -5.19
N LEU A 318 23.59 -10.24 -5.48
CA LEU A 318 24.88 -9.71 -5.92
C LEU A 318 25.96 -9.91 -4.87
N LYS A 319 25.68 -9.57 -3.59
CA LYS A 319 26.60 -9.78 -2.47
C LYS A 319 27.06 -11.24 -2.33
N LYS A 320 26.16 -12.19 -2.55
CA LYS A 320 26.49 -13.63 -2.53
C LYS A 320 27.42 -14.05 -3.66
N LEU A 321 27.43 -13.33 -4.78
CA LEU A 321 28.19 -13.68 -5.99
C LEU A 321 29.48 -12.89 -6.15
N GLU A 322 29.84 -12.01 -5.19
CA GLU A 322 31.03 -11.15 -5.29
C GLU A 322 32.32 -11.94 -5.47
N TYR A 323 32.48 -13.08 -4.80
CA TYR A 323 33.68 -13.92 -4.89
C TYR A 323 33.89 -14.58 -6.28
N LEU A 324 32.88 -14.52 -7.17
CA LEU A 324 32.96 -15.07 -8.53
C LEU A 324 33.31 -14.03 -9.59
N ARG A 325 33.31 -12.74 -9.23
CA ARG A 325 33.68 -11.64 -10.13
C ARG A 325 35.19 -11.56 -10.27
#